data_AF-A0A845B0N0-F1
#
_entry.id   AF-A0A845B0N0-F1
#
_cell.length_a   1.000
_cell.length_b   1.000
_cell.length_c   1.000
_cell.angle_alpha   90.00
_cell.angle_beta   90.00
_cell.angle_gamma   90.00
#
_symmetry.space_group_name_H-M   'P 1'
#
loop_
_entity.id
_entity.type
_entity.pdbx_description
1 polymer ?
#
loop_
_entity_poly.entity_id
_entity_poly.type
_entity_poly.pdbx_seq_one_letter_code
_entity_poly.pdbx_strand_id
1 'polypeptide(L)'
;MMPRHLRAGPVLLDLFHRDGSCDGTWLGLHPREFELLWRLAESPRQRLSRRRLLSEVWRIDHDPQTNRVEVHVARVRAKLRTFGLSWLLATDPAGGYLLDADAGAMMQEETPAAQHSLDSYLRIGDDKQTFSKTGEIDAIPLE
;
A
#
# COMPACT_ATOMS: atom_id res chain seq x y z
N MET A 1 21.31 -15.52 4.09
CA MET A 1 21.14 -14.76 5.34
C MET A 1 19.67 -14.38 5.41
N MET A 2 18.90 -14.84 6.41
CA MET A 2 17.48 -14.49 6.48
C MET A 2 17.32 -13.06 7.00
N PRO A 3 16.47 -12.23 6.38
CA PRO A 3 16.24 -10.85 6.83
C PRO A 3 15.53 -10.88 8.19
N ARG A 4 16.03 -10.13 9.18
CA ARG A 4 15.42 -10.04 10.52
C ARG A 4 14.03 -9.39 10.50
N HIS A 5 13.82 -8.47 9.56
CA HIS A 5 12.56 -7.76 9.38
C HIS A 5 12.19 -7.79 7.90
N LEU A 6 10.90 -7.87 7.62
CA LEU A 6 10.37 -7.89 6.26
C LEU A 6 9.24 -6.88 6.16
N ARG A 7 9.34 -5.97 5.20
CA ARG A 7 8.32 -4.94 4.98
C ARG A 7 7.31 -5.43 3.95
N ALA A 8 6.04 -5.44 4.33
CA ALA A 8 4.90 -5.73 3.46
C ALA A 8 3.97 -4.51 3.43
N GLY A 9 4.24 -3.59 2.51
CA GLY A 9 3.51 -2.31 2.42
C GLY A 9 3.69 -1.47 3.70
N PRO A 10 2.60 -1.13 4.41
CA PRO A 10 2.65 -0.40 5.69
C PRO A 10 2.96 -1.28 6.90
N VAL A 11 2.98 -2.61 6.75
CA VAL A 11 3.29 -3.53 7.85
C VAL A 11 4.77 -3.88 7.85
N LEU A 12 5.41 -3.79 9.00
CA LEU A 12 6.75 -4.30 9.24
C LEU A 12 6.66 -5.60 10.05
N LEU A 13 7.07 -6.72 9.45
CA LEU A 13 7.16 -8.02 10.12
C LEU A 13 8.51 -8.17 10.80
N ASP A 14 8.52 -8.66 12.04
CA ASP A 14 9.72 -8.88 12.84
C ASP A 14 9.84 -10.36 13.22
N LEU A 15 10.92 -11.03 12.78
CA LEU A 15 11.19 -12.44 13.11
C LEU A 15 11.52 -12.69 14.58
N PHE A 16 12.10 -11.71 15.26
CA PHE A 16 12.49 -11.81 16.65
C PHE A 16 11.24 -11.81 17.55
N HIS A 17 10.33 -10.86 17.31
CA HIS A 17 9.06 -10.77 18.03
C HIS A 17 8.00 -11.74 17.50
N ARG A 18 8.18 -12.28 16.28
CA ARG A 18 7.18 -13.10 15.56
C ARG A 18 5.83 -12.40 15.47
N ASP A 19 5.87 -11.11 15.22
CA ASP A 19 4.69 -10.25 15.10
C ASP A 19 4.92 -9.23 13.99
N GLY A 20 3.86 -8.52 13.60
CA GLY A 20 3.94 -7.38 12.70
C GLY A 20 3.58 -6.09 13.43
N SER A 21 4.17 -4.99 13.03
CA SER A 21 3.78 -3.65 13.48
C SER A 21 3.29 -2.82 12.29
N CYS A 22 2.21 -2.08 12.48
CA CYS A 22 1.74 -1.04 11.56
C CYS A 22 1.79 0.30 12.31
N ASP A 23 2.47 1.30 11.74
CA ASP A 23 2.59 2.63 12.35
C ASP A 23 3.05 2.60 13.83
N GLY A 24 3.97 1.69 14.16
CA GLY A 24 4.46 1.48 15.52
C GLY A 24 3.53 0.71 16.47
N THR A 25 2.35 0.29 16.01
CA THR A 25 1.41 -0.54 16.79
C THR A 25 1.50 -2.00 16.39
N TRP A 26 1.67 -2.89 17.38
CA TRP A 26 1.72 -4.34 17.16
C TRP A 26 0.36 -4.91 16.78
N LEU A 27 0.36 -5.83 15.80
CA LEU A 27 -0.82 -6.53 15.29
C LEU A 27 -1.30 -7.64 16.26
N GLY A 28 -0.42 -8.13 17.14
CA GLY A 28 -0.73 -9.18 18.12
C GLY A 28 -0.94 -10.52 17.43
N LEU A 29 -0.12 -10.85 16.43
CA LEU A 29 -0.23 -12.07 15.63
C LEU A 29 0.19 -13.29 16.45
N HIS A 30 -0.57 -14.38 16.36
CA HIS A 30 -0.17 -15.65 16.92
C HIS A 30 0.96 -16.28 16.06
N PRO A 31 1.84 -17.12 16.62
CA PRO A 31 2.97 -17.70 15.87
C PRO A 31 2.63 -18.29 14.48
N ARG A 32 1.49 -18.97 14.37
CA ARG A 32 1.02 -19.55 13.09
C ARG A 32 0.49 -18.51 12.10
N GLU A 33 -0.13 -17.45 12.62
CA GLU A 33 -0.65 -16.33 11.83
C GLU A 33 0.52 -15.51 11.28
N PHE A 34 1.53 -15.25 12.12
CA PHE A 34 2.78 -14.62 11.72
C PHE A 34 3.50 -15.44 10.64
N GLU A 35 3.67 -16.74 10.85
CA GLU A 35 4.37 -17.58 9.88
C GLU A 35 3.65 -17.61 8.52
N LEU A 36 2.31 -17.68 8.52
CA LEU A 36 1.52 -17.57 7.29
C LEU A 36 1.75 -16.23 6.58
N LEU A 37 1.72 -15.12 7.32
CA LEU A 37 1.91 -13.78 6.77
C LEU A 37 3.34 -13.60 6.25
N TRP A 38 4.33 -14.09 7.00
CA TRP A 38 5.74 -14.08 6.66
C TRP A 38 6.02 -14.85 5.36
N ARG A 39 5.47 -16.07 5.22
CA ARG A 39 5.64 -16.87 4.00
C ARG A 39 5.04 -16.18 2.77
N LEU A 40 3.88 -15.53 2.92
CA LEU A 40 3.29 -14.74 1.84
C LEU A 40 4.12 -13.49 1.53
N ALA A 41 4.71 -12.85 2.54
CA ALA A 41 5.56 -11.67 2.39
C ALA A 41 6.94 -12.00 1.76
N GLU A 42 7.48 -13.19 2.00
CA GLU A 42 8.72 -13.67 1.37
C GLU A 42 8.56 -13.88 -0.14
N SER A 43 7.34 -14.18 -0.59
CA SER A 43 7.01 -14.35 -2.01
C SER A 43 6.01 -13.27 -2.45
N PRO A 44 6.41 -11.99 -2.43
CA PRO A 44 5.51 -10.89 -2.75
C PRO A 44 4.97 -11.07 -4.18
N ARG A 45 3.66 -10.84 -4.36
CA ARG A 45 2.93 -11.02 -5.63
C ARG A 45 2.85 -12.47 -6.15
N GLN A 46 3.29 -13.48 -5.39
CA GLN A 46 3.11 -14.88 -5.77
C GLN A 46 1.88 -15.47 -5.08
N ARG A 47 0.99 -16.08 -5.87
CA ARG A 47 -0.17 -16.79 -5.34
C ARG A 47 0.27 -18.10 -4.70
N LEU A 48 0.07 -18.22 -3.39
CA LEU A 48 0.30 -19.47 -2.66
C LEU A 48 -1.01 -20.23 -2.50
N SER A 49 -1.05 -21.47 -3.03
CA SER A 49 -2.21 -22.35 -2.87
C SER A 49 -2.38 -22.82 -1.43
N ARG A 50 -3.60 -23.16 -1.02
CA ARG A 50 -3.90 -23.80 0.28
C ARG A 50 -2.93 -24.93 0.63
N ARG A 51 -2.69 -25.86 -0.29
CA ARG A 51 -1.80 -27.02 -0.10
C ARG A 51 -0.35 -26.61 0.18
N ARG A 52 0.13 -25.57 -0.48
CA ARG A 52 1.48 -24.99 -0.24
C ARG A 52 1.58 -24.42 1.16
N LEU A 53 0.62 -23.59 1.57
CA LEU A 53 0.60 -23.02 2.92
C LEU A 53 0.49 -24.10 4.00
N LEU A 54 -0.33 -25.13 3.77
CA LEU A 54 -0.48 -26.25 4.69
C LEU A 54 0.84 -27.02 4.88
N SER A 55 1.54 -27.30 3.78
CA SER A 55 2.83 -27.98 3.80
C SER A 55 3.94 -27.10 4.42
N GLU A 56 4.03 -25.82 4.07
CA GLU A 56 5.13 -24.97 4.52
C GLU A 56 4.96 -24.46 5.96
N VAL A 57 3.77 -24.03 6.35
CA VAL A 57 3.51 -23.49 7.70
C VAL A 57 3.18 -24.60 8.68
N TRP A 58 2.29 -25.53 8.31
CA TRP A 58 1.85 -26.58 9.23
C TRP A 58 2.68 -27.86 9.13
N ARG A 59 3.56 -28.02 8.13
CA ARG A 59 4.34 -29.25 7.88
C ARG A 59 3.47 -30.50 7.76
N ILE A 60 2.27 -30.32 7.21
CA ILE A 60 1.32 -31.39 6.93
C ILE A 60 1.33 -31.63 5.43
N ASP A 61 1.68 -32.85 5.02
CA ASP A 61 1.74 -33.23 3.61
C ASP A 61 0.38 -33.71 3.07
N HIS A 62 -0.49 -34.16 3.97
CA HIS A 62 -1.83 -34.64 3.68
C HIS A 62 -2.81 -33.46 3.78
N ASP A 63 -3.85 -33.39 2.93
CA ASP A 63 -4.95 -32.42 3.13
C ASP A 63 -5.94 -33.05 4.11
N PRO A 64 -5.87 -32.78 5.44
CA PRO A 64 -7.05 -32.98 6.24
C PRO A 64 -8.06 -32.01 5.61
N GLN A 65 -9.28 -32.43 5.31
CA GLN A 65 -10.38 -31.58 4.80
C GLN A 65 -10.81 -30.52 5.84
N THR A 66 -9.84 -29.84 6.43
CA THR A 66 -9.92 -28.97 7.58
C THR A 66 -9.57 -27.60 7.09
N ASN A 67 -10.50 -26.66 7.27
CA ASN A 67 -10.41 -25.25 6.89
C ASN A 67 -9.45 -24.46 7.78
N ARG A 68 -8.36 -25.10 8.24
CA ARG A 68 -7.34 -24.51 9.13
C ARG A 68 -6.72 -23.27 8.51
N VAL A 69 -6.33 -23.35 7.24
CA VAL A 69 -5.72 -22.21 6.52
C VAL A 69 -6.72 -21.06 6.45
N GLU A 70 -7.94 -21.31 6.01
CA GLU A 70 -9.00 -20.30 5.88
C GLU A 70 -9.33 -19.62 7.21
N VAL A 71 -9.41 -20.37 8.31
CA VAL A 71 -9.67 -19.82 9.64
C VAL A 71 -8.52 -18.90 10.09
N HIS A 72 -7.26 -19.29 9.88
CA HIS A 72 -6.12 -18.44 10.24
C HIS A 72 -6.03 -17.19 9.34
N VAL A 73 -6.29 -17.34 8.04
CA VAL A 73 -6.39 -16.21 7.10
C VAL A 73 -7.49 -15.24 7.52
N ALA A 74 -8.67 -15.75 7.91
CA ALA A 74 -9.77 -14.92 8.37
C ALA A 74 -9.41 -14.15 9.65
N ARG A 75 -8.69 -14.76 10.59
CA ARG A 75 -8.21 -14.10 11.82
C ARG A 75 -7.16 -13.04 11.53
N VAL A 76 -6.17 -13.34 10.69
CA VAL A 76 -5.17 -12.36 10.24
C VAL A 76 -5.87 -11.19 9.55
N ARG A 77 -6.81 -11.47 8.64
CA ARG A 77 -7.58 -10.42 7.95
C ARG A 77 -8.40 -9.57 8.91
N ALA A 78 -9.01 -10.18 9.93
CA ALA A 78 -9.74 -9.44 10.95
C ALA A 78 -8.82 -8.50 11.73
N LYS A 79 -7.61 -8.94 12.09
CA LYS A 79 -6.60 -8.11 12.75
C LYS A 79 -6.15 -6.96 11.83
N LEU A 80 -5.82 -7.26 10.58
CA LEU A 80 -5.43 -6.25 9.58
C LEU A 80 -6.55 -5.24 9.31
N ARG A 81 -7.82 -5.68 9.32
CA ARG A 81 -8.99 -4.81 9.14
C ARG A 81 -9.08 -3.73 10.22
N THR A 82 -8.70 -4.03 11.46
CA THR A 82 -8.64 -3.04 12.56
C THR A 82 -7.70 -1.89 12.24
N PHE A 83 -6.69 -2.12 11.41
CA PHE A 83 -5.72 -1.11 10.95
C PHE A 83 -6.04 -0.56 9.55
N GLY A 84 -7.18 -0.90 8.96
CA GLY A 84 -7.53 -0.49 7.59
C GLY A 84 -6.74 -1.22 6.49
N LEU A 85 -6.08 -2.34 6.82
CA LEU A 85 -5.18 -3.08 5.93
C LEU A 85 -5.79 -4.38 5.40
N SER A 86 -7.12 -4.48 5.33
CA SER A 86 -7.78 -5.69 4.85
C SER A 86 -7.47 -6.02 3.38
N TRP A 87 -7.07 -5.02 2.59
CA TRP A 87 -6.67 -5.15 1.19
C TRP A 87 -5.30 -5.82 1.02
N LEU A 88 -4.44 -5.80 2.06
CA LEU A 88 -3.10 -6.37 2.01
C LEU A 88 -3.12 -7.89 1.80
N LEU A 89 -4.16 -8.56 2.29
CA LEU A 89 -4.33 -10.01 2.20
C LEU A 89 -5.51 -10.36 1.29
N ALA A 90 -5.20 -10.77 0.07
CA ALA A 90 -6.19 -11.18 -0.92
C ALA A 90 -6.36 -12.70 -0.96
N THR A 91 -7.62 -13.13 -1.09
CA THR A 91 -7.96 -14.52 -1.41
C THR A 91 -8.35 -14.59 -2.87
N ASP A 92 -7.68 -15.47 -3.61
CA ASP A 92 -7.99 -15.70 -5.01
C ASP A 92 -9.17 -16.67 -5.18
N PRO A 93 -10.10 -16.43 -6.12
CA PRO A 93 -11.22 -17.32 -6.40
C PRO A 93 -10.84 -18.77 -6.77
N ALA A 94 -9.62 -19.04 -7.26
CA ALA A 94 -9.14 -20.40 -7.50
C ALA A 94 -8.57 -21.09 -6.24
N GLY A 95 -8.72 -20.50 -5.06
CA GLY A 95 -8.33 -21.11 -3.77
C GLY A 95 -6.89 -20.83 -3.34
N GLY A 96 -6.31 -19.72 -3.80
CA GLY A 96 -4.98 -19.25 -3.42
C GLY A 96 -5.02 -18.01 -2.52
N TYR A 97 -3.88 -17.67 -1.93
CA TYR A 97 -3.69 -16.49 -1.11
C TYR A 97 -2.51 -15.68 -1.63
N LEU A 98 -2.64 -14.37 -1.55
CA LEU A 98 -1.67 -13.42 -2.06
C LEU A 98 -1.53 -12.29 -1.02
N LEU A 99 -0.29 -11.89 -0.76
CA LEU A 99 -0.01 -10.64 -0.06
C LEU A 99 0.28 -9.56 -1.10
N ASP A 100 -0.58 -8.57 -1.16
CA ASP A 100 -0.43 -7.44 -2.07
C ASP A 100 0.19 -6.26 -1.34
N ALA A 101 1.52 -6.33 -1.13
CA ALA A 101 2.28 -5.28 -0.45
C ALA A 101 2.42 -3.98 -1.26
N ASP A 102 2.06 -4.00 -2.54
CA ASP A 102 2.31 -2.93 -3.51
C ASP A 102 1.06 -2.10 -3.82
N ALA A 103 -0.14 -2.71 -3.76
CA ALA A 103 -1.42 -2.03 -3.94
C ALA A 103 -1.61 -0.87 -2.96
N GLY A 104 -0.99 -0.96 -1.77
CA GLY A 104 -1.00 0.14 -0.80
C GLY A 104 -0.27 1.38 -1.28
N ALA A 105 0.80 1.22 -2.06
CA ALA A 105 1.52 2.35 -2.64
C ALA A 105 0.66 3.05 -3.71
N MET A 106 -0.08 2.28 -4.51
CA MET A 106 -0.96 2.81 -5.54
C MET A 106 -2.23 3.48 -4.96
N MET A 107 -2.68 3.09 -3.77
CA MET A 107 -3.79 3.75 -3.05
C MET A 107 -3.36 4.98 -2.24
N GLN A 108 -2.07 5.33 -2.21
CA GLN A 108 -1.54 6.52 -1.52
C GLN A 108 -1.10 7.65 -2.48
N GLU A 109 -1.42 7.57 -3.77
CA GLU A 109 -1.03 8.57 -4.78
C GLU A 109 -2.14 9.56 -5.19
N GLU A 110 -3.06 9.81 -4.28
CA GLU A 110 -4.10 10.85 -4.35
C GLU A 110 -4.27 11.37 -2.91
N THR A 111 -3.70 12.49 -2.42
CA THR A 111 -3.56 13.90 -2.88
C THR A 111 -2.81 14.69 -1.76
N PRO A 112 -2.42 15.98 -1.85
CA PRO A 112 -2.02 16.84 -2.97
C PRO A 112 -0.56 17.36 -2.81
N ALA A 113 0.18 17.51 -3.91
CA ALA A 113 1.38 18.34 -3.95
C ALA A 113 0.98 19.83 -3.97
N ALA A 114 0.47 20.33 -2.85
CA ALA A 114 0.33 21.75 -2.58
C ALA A 114 1.23 22.08 -1.38
N GLN A 115 2.54 22.17 -1.63
CA GLN A 115 3.44 23.15 -0.98
C GLN A 115 4.91 23.03 -1.44
N HIS A 116 5.20 22.79 -2.72
CA HIS A 116 6.55 23.05 -3.22
C HIS A 116 6.52 23.62 -4.64
N SER A 117 6.82 24.91 -4.70
CA SER A 117 7.44 25.62 -5.81
C SER A 117 6.65 25.76 -7.10
N LEU A 118 5.73 26.74 -7.11
CA LEU A 118 5.33 27.48 -8.31
C LEU A 118 5.96 28.89 -8.33
N ASP A 119 7.16 29.02 -7.74
CA ASP A 119 8.04 30.20 -7.92
C ASP A 119 8.87 30.11 -9.22
N SER A 120 8.74 29.01 -9.97
CA SER A 120 9.63 28.72 -11.11
C SER A 120 9.10 29.14 -12.48
N TYR A 121 7.92 29.76 -12.58
CA TYR A 121 7.40 30.29 -13.85
C TYR A 121 7.12 31.79 -13.73
N LEU A 122 8.15 32.62 -13.81
CA LEU A 122 8.24 33.77 -14.74
C LEU A 122 9.56 34.53 -14.51
N ARG A 123 10.67 34.08 -15.09
CA ARG A 123 11.90 34.87 -15.17
C ARG A 123 12.60 34.77 -16.52
N ILE A 124 11.89 35.15 -17.57
CA ILE A 124 12.42 35.68 -18.84
C ILE A 124 11.31 36.60 -19.36
N GLY A 125 11.46 37.90 -19.62
CA GLY A 125 12.58 38.80 -19.55
C GLY A 125 12.02 40.23 -19.54
N ASP A 126 12.72 41.08 -18.81
CA ASP A 126 12.61 42.53 -18.80
C ASP A 126 13.07 43.07 -20.18
N ASP A 127 12.29 43.96 -20.81
CA ASP A 127 12.72 45.33 -21.09
C ASP A 127 11.77 46.06 -22.06
N LYS A 128 11.69 47.36 -21.79
CA LYS A 128 11.15 48.51 -22.55
C LYS A 128 9.69 48.87 -22.26
N GLN A 129 9.46 49.79 -21.31
CA GLN A 129 9.58 51.26 -21.44
C GLN A 129 8.59 51.83 -22.48
N THR A 130 7.86 52.94 -22.32
CA THR A 130 7.81 54.03 -21.34
C THR A 130 6.73 55.00 -21.86
N PHE A 131 5.89 55.53 -20.97
CA PHE A 131 5.12 56.79 -21.05
C PHE A 131 3.93 56.88 -22.04
N SER A 132 2.70 57.07 -21.55
CA SER A 132 2.07 58.33 -21.05
C SER A 132 1.67 59.33 -22.14
N LYS A 133 0.37 59.38 -22.47
CA LYS A 133 -0.50 60.58 -22.59
C LYS A 133 -1.87 60.12 -23.12
N THR A 134 -2.98 60.32 -22.40
CA THR A 134 -3.84 61.53 -22.34
C THR A 134 -4.73 61.70 -23.58
N GLY A 135 -6.03 61.85 -23.31
CA GLY A 135 -7.04 62.32 -24.26
C GLY A 135 -7.56 61.20 -25.16
N GLU A 136 -8.77 61.20 -25.68
CA GLU A 136 -9.88 62.14 -25.61
C GLU A 136 -11.02 61.38 -26.33
N ILE A 137 -12.25 61.63 -25.89
CA ILE A 137 -13.52 61.35 -26.58
C ILE A 137 -13.44 61.40 -28.12
N ASP A 138 -14.14 60.49 -28.81
CA ASP A 138 -15.24 60.89 -29.71
C ASP A 138 -16.11 59.68 -30.10
N ALA A 139 -17.39 59.95 -30.29
CA ALA A 139 -18.39 59.10 -30.95
C ALA A 139 -17.98 58.89 -32.43
N ILE A 140 -18.57 58.10 -33.34
CA ILE A 140 -19.95 57.81 -33.82
C ILE A 140 -19.75 56.69 -34.91
N PRO A 141 -20.71 56.28 -35.78
CA PRO A 141 -22.05 55.68 -35.64
C PRO A 141 -22.19 54.26 -36.23
N LEU A 142 -23.35 53.66 -35.93
CA LEU A 142 -24.26 52.78 -36.68
C LEU A 142 -23.90 52.34 -38.12
N GLU A 143 -24.01 51.02 -38.35
CA GLU A 143 -24.78 50.42 -39.46
C GLU A 143 -25.69 49.32 -38.90
#